data_AF-A0A2S8SPJ0-F1
#
_entry.id   AF-A0A2S8SPJ0-F1
#
_cell.length_a   1.000
_cell.length_b   1.000
_cell.length_c   1.000
_cell.angle_alpha   90.00
_cell.angle_beta   90.00
_cell.angle_gamma   90.00
#
_symmetry.space_group_name_H-M   'P 1'
#
loop_
_entity.id
_entity.type
_entity.pdbx_description
1 polymer ?
#
loop_
_entity_poly.entity_id
_entity_poly.type
_entity_poly.pdbx_seq_one_letter_code
_entity_poly.pdbx_strand_id
1 'polypeptide(L)'
;MKSTLHNTLWKGLGASLLGIALAGCGSNNASDNTVTTPTNSTTTSTGSTSMNSTSSGTTVATGGATGASFTQAVATWTKIGVAKADLDKVIASKNLKTVHEAAFKVRDLVRTLPAQSSGLAPDKTKTLATQVKNVDQLAGKLDESGDAGNLKETQDNQAGLSDTLDTIKDLYPSGTFK
;
A
#
# COMPACT_ATOMS: atom_id res chain seq x y z
N MET A 1 -37.59 18.89 -30.37
CA MET A 1 -38.54 17.83 -29.96
C MET A 1 -37.98 17.15 -28.72
N LYS A 2 -38.81 16.57 -27.84
CA LYS A 2 -38.34 15.84 -26.63
C LYS A 2 -38.22 14.34 -26.95
N SER A 3 -37.11 13.72 -26.60
CA SER A 3 -36.95 12.26 -26.59
C SER A 3 -36.20 11.84 -25.32
N THR A 4 -36.95 11.70 -24.23
CA THR A 4 -36.46 11.05 -23.01
C THR A 4 -36.81 9.58 -23.09
N LEU A 5 -35.83 8.68 -23.04
CA LEU A 5 -36.06 7.25 -22.83
C LEU A 5 -35.20 6.74 -21.68
N HIS A 6 -35.89 6.35 -20.60
CA HIS A 6 -35.31 5.57 -19.51
C HIS A 6 -35.35 4.10 -19.92
N ASN A 7 -34.32 3.32 -19.55
CA ASN A 7 -34.33 1.86 -19.68
C ASN A 7 -33.93 1.29 -18.30
N THR A 8 -34.89 0.79 -17.53
CA THR A 8 -35.23 -0.66 -17.44
C THR A 8 -34.19 -1.41 -16.60
N LEU A 9 -34.35 -1.46 -15.27
CA LEU A 9 -35.22 -2.42 -14.55
C LEU A 9 -34.63 -3.84 -14.50
N TRP A 10 -33.60 -4.04 -13.67
CA TRP A 10 -33.10 -5.37 -13.32
C TRP A 10 -33.92 -5.97 -12.17
N LYS A 11 -34.55 -7.13 -12.39
CA LYS A 11 -35.17 -7.97 -11.34
C LYS A 11 -34.54 -9.37 -11.38
N GLY A 12 -34.12 -9.86 -10.21
CA GLY A 12 -33.61 -11.21 -10.00
C GLY A 12 -32.77 -11.24 -8.73
N LEU A 13 -33.29 -11.64 -7.55
CA LEU A 13 -33.65 -13.00 -7.10
C LEU A 13 -32.47 -13.98 -7.03
N GLY A 14 -32.21 -14.47 -5.81
CA GLY A 14 -31.83 -15.87 -5.60
C GLY A 14 -30.39 -16.16 -5.16
N ALA A 15 -30.09 -16.00 -3.87
CA ALA A 15 -29.10 -16.82 -3.18
C ALA A 15 -29.42 -16.90 -1.68
N SER A 16 -29.91 -18.05 -1.21
CA SER A 16 -29.98 -18.33 0.23
C SER A 16 -28.58 -18.71 0.72
N LEU A 17 -28.12 -18.13 1.83
CA LEU A 17 -26.93 -18.62 2.54
C LEU A 17 -27.32 -19.25 3.88
N LEU A 18 -26.62 -20.33 4.19
CA LEU A 18 -27.03 -21.33 5.17
C LEU A 18 -26.46 -21.05 6.56
N GLY A 19 -27.05 -21.71 7.57
CA GLY A 19 -26.88 -21.43 9.00
C GLY A 19 -25.45 -21.18 9.51
N ILE A 20 -25.33 -20.15 10.34
CA ILE A 20 -24.17 -19.90 11.19
C ILE A 20 -24.08 -21.02 12.24
N ALA A 21 -22.94 -21.73 12.28
CA ALA A 21 -22.58 -22.61 13.39
C ALA A 21 -21.41 -21.97 14.16
N LEU A 22 -21.67 -21.53 15.39
CA LEU A 22 -20.69 -20.86 16.23
C LEU A 22 -20.02 -21.86 17.18
N ALA A 23 -18.73 -22.12 16.99
CA ALA A 23 -17.88 -22.88 17.91
C ALA A 23 -16.65 -22.03 18.26
N GLY A 24 -16.24 -22.02 19.53
CA GLY A 24 -15.17 -21.17 20.03
C GLY A 24 -14.38 -21.80 21.16
N CYS A 25 -13.71 -20.95 21.96
CA CYS A 25 -12.75 -21.27 23.02
C CYS A 25 -11.39 -21.78 22.52
N GLY A 26 -10.31 -21.09 22.94
CA GLY A 26 -8.94 -21.38 22.49
C GLY A 26 -7.91 -20.34 22.92
N SER A 27 -8.00 -19.82 24.15
CA SER A 27 -6.96 -18.96 24.72
C SER A 27 -5.67 -19.74 24.96
N ASN A 28 -4.51 -19.08 24.90
CA ASN A 28 -3.61 -18.92 26.04
C ASN A 28 -2.40 -18.04 25.71
N ASN A 29 -2.09 -17.08 26.59
CA ASN A 29 -0.78 -16.46 26.64
C ASN A 29 0.21 -17.44 27.30
N ALA A 30 1.44 -17.49 26.80
CA ALA A 30 2.57 -18.09 27.50
C ALA A 30 3.76 -17.13 27.43
N SER A 31 4.08 -16.52 28.56
CA SER A 31 5.38 -15.88 28.78
C SER A 31 6.28 -16.89 29.50
N ASP A 32 7.44 -17.19 28.94
CA ASP A 32 8.59 -17.68 29.72
C ASP A 32 9.86 -16.95 29.28
N ASN A 33 10.87 -16.94 30.16
CA ASN A 33 12.02 -16.05 30.10
C ASN A 33 13.22 -16.72 30.80
N THR A 34 13.94 -17.58 30.09
CA THR A 34 15.05 -18.37 30.64
C THR A 34 16.36 -18.18 29.89
N VAL A 35 17.13 -17.23 30.43
CA VAL A 35 18.58 -16.96 30.29
C VAL A 35 19.45 -18.16 29.92
N THR A 36 20.44 -17.96 29.04
CA THR A 36 21.81 -18.51 29.23
C THR A 36 22.89 -17.73 28.44
N THR A 37 23.95 -17.31 29.14
CA THR A 37 25.18 -16.69 28.60
C THR A 37 26.35 -17.70 28.57
N PRO A 38 27.33 -17.55 27.65
CA PRO A 38 28.61 -16.88 27.96
C PRO A 38 28.93 -15.72 26.97
N THR A 39 29.73 -14.66 27.23
CA THR A 39 31.09 -14.52 27.84
C THR A 39 32.19 -15.05 26.89
N ASN A 40 33.19 -14.31 26.34
CA ASN A 40 33.59 -12.88 26.31
C ASN A 40 34.46 -12.66 25.01
N SER A 41 35.25 -11.62 24.65
CA SER A 41 35.87 -10.45 25.30
C SER A 41 36.17 -9.27 24.33
N THR A 42 35.87 -8.05 24.77
CA THR A 42 36.75 -6.86 24.91
C THR A 42 37.94 -6.59 23.95
N THR A 43 37.95 -5.40 23.31
CA THR A 43 39.05 -4.37 23.18
C THR A 43 38.59 -3.34 22.13
N THR A 44 38.13 -2.11 22.42
CA THR A 44 38.74 -0.93 23.08
C THR A 44 39.69 -0.11 22.21
N SER A 45 39.19 0.97 21.59
CA SER A 45 39.87 2.26 21.26
C SER A 45 38.84 3.21 20.61
N THR A 46 38.37 4.29 21.25
CA THR A 46 39.03 5.60 21.50
C THR A 46 39.09 6.50 20.25
N GLY A 47 38.31 7.59 20.23
CA GLY A 47 38.29 8.57 19.13
C GLY A 47 37.12 9.56 19.18
N SER A 48 37.17 10.55 20.08
CA SER A 48 36.13 11.58 20.24
C SER A 48 36.23 12.69 19.20
N THR A 49 35.10 13.37 18.87
CA THR A 49 34.92 14.85 18.97
C THR A 49 33.65 15.35 18.24
N SER A 50 32.88 16.21 18.95
CA SER A 50 32.06 17.39 18.56
C SER A 50 31.77 17.76 17.08
N MET A 51 30.71 18.49 16.71
CA MET A 51 29.53 19.11 17.37
C MET A 51 28.58 19.71 16.29
N ASN A 52 27.41 20.24 16.68
CA ASN A 52 26.47 21.04 15.85
C ASN A 52 25.79 20.27 14.70
N SER A 53 24.60 20.62 14.20
CA SER A 53 23.64 21.73 14.41
C SER A 53 22.23 21.21 14.04
N THR A 54 21.09 21.77 14.45
CA THR A 54 20.74 22.85 15.41
C THR A 54 19.29 22.62 15.85
N SER A 55 18.99 22.76 17.14
CA SER A 55 17.59 22.91 17.62
C SER A 55 17.17 24.37 17.57
N SER A 56 16.01 24.68 16.99
CA SER A 56 15.02 25.70 17.41
C SER A 56 14.18 26.15 16.21
N GLY A 57 12.86 26.10 16.34
CA GLY A 57 11.94 26.41 15.24
C GLY A 57 10.47 26.47 15.67
N THR A 58 10.18 27.02 16.85
CA THR A 58 8.80 27.22 17.30
C THR A 58 8.14 28.35 16.53
N THR A 59 7.60 28.04 15.36
CA THR A 59 6.57 28.85 14.70
C THR A 59 5.24 28.11 14.76
N VAL A 60 4.27 28.71 15.46
CA VAL A 60 2.87 28.29 15.38
C VAL A 60 2.31 28.65 14.01
N ALA A 61 2.51 27.75 13.06
CA ALA A 61 2.01 27.87 11.69
C ALA A 61 1.29 26.58 11.30
N THR A 62 0.16 26.72 10.60
CA THR A 62 -0.55 25.61 9.94
C THR A 62 0.24 25.17 8.70
N GLY A 63 1.42 24.61 8.95
CA GLY A 63 2.43 24.30 7.95
C GLY A 63 2.08 23.04 7.16
N GLY A 64 1.32 23.20 6.07
CA GLY A 64 1.20 22.14 5.07
C GLY A 64 2.57 21.80 4.49
N ALA A 65 2.99 20.54 4.61
CA ALA A 65 4.31 20.12 4.15
C ALA A 65 4.50 20.41 2.65
N THR A 66 5.51 21.18 2.31
CA THR A 66 5.83 21.57 0.93
C THR A 66 6.34 20.35 0.14
N GLY A 67 6.12 20.29 -1.18
CA GLY A 67 6.49 19.14 -2.02
C GLY A 67 7.97 18.69 -1.92
N ALA A 68 8.89 19.60 -1.54
CA ALA A 68 10.29 19.31 -1.28
C ALA A 68 10.53 18.33 -0.11
N SER A 69 9.57 18.19 0.82
CA SER A 69 9.67 17.25 1.96
C SER A 69 9.44 15.78 1.56
N PHE A 70 9.11 15.50 0.30
CA PHE A 70 8.68 14.18 -0.17
C PHE A 70 9.60 13.55 -1.25
N THR A 71 10.80 14.07 -1.47
CA THR A 71 11.72 13.64 -2.55
C THR A 71 11.87 12.12 -2.69
N GLN A 72 11.98 11.38 -1.59
CA GLN A 72 12.07 9.91 -1.61
C GLN A 72 10.76 9.25 -2.04
N ALA A 73 9.62 9.73 -1.54
CA ALA A 73 8.30 9.27 -1.96
C ALA A 73 8.05 9.57 -3.45
N VAL A 74 8.51 10.72 -3.97
CA VAL A 74 8.45 11.05 -5.40
C VAL A 74 9.28 10.08 -6.24
N ALA A 75 10.53 9.81 -5.85
CA ALA A 75 11.39 8.84 -6.54
C ALA A 75 10.84 7.40 -6.51
N THR A 76 10.12 7.04 -5.45
CA THR A 76 9.36 5.78 -5.37
C THR A 76 8.11 5.82 -6.26
N TRP A 77 7.39 6.95 -6.30
CA TRP A 77 6.18 7.10 -7.11
C TRP A 77 6.46 6.96 -8.62
N THR A 78 7.58 7.48 -9.11
CA THR A 78 8.03 7.24 -10.49
C THR A 78 8.22 5.74 -10.76
N LYS A 79 8.78 4.99 -9.82
CA LYS A 79 8.95 3.53 -9.95
C LYS A 79 7.61 2.78 -9.89
N ILE A 80 6.67 3.25 -9.06
CA ILE A 80 5.29 2.72 -8.99
C ILE A 80 4.58 2.93 -10.33
N GLY A 81 4.72 4.11 -10.95
CA GLY A 81 4.16 4.39 -12.28
C GLY A 81 4.71 3.45 -13.36
N VAL A 82 6.02 3.19 -13.37
CA VAL A 82 6.63 2.20 -14.27
C VAL A 82 6.13 0.78 -13.98
N ALA A 83 6.11 0.35 -12.71
CA ALA A 83 5.64 -0.98 -12.34
C ALA A 83 4.14 -1.20 -12.66
N LYS A 84 3.32 -0.16 -12.54
CA LYS A 84 1.91 -0.19 -12.97
C LYS A 84 1.81 -0.29 -14.50
N ALA A 85 2.60 0.46 -15.25
CA ALA A 85 2.62 0.37 -16.71
C ALA A 85 3.09 -1.02 -17.21
N ASP A 86 4.03 -1.65 -16.50
CA ASP A 86 4.43 -3.05 -16.75
C ASP A 86 3.25 -4.01 -16.52
N LEU A 87 2.54 -3.88 -15.40
CA LEU A 87 1.36 -4.68 -15.07
C LEU A 87 0.23 -4.50 -16.10
N ASP A 88 -0.11 -3.26 -16.42
CA ASP A 88 -1.12 -2.90 -17.42
C ASP A 88 -0.79 -3.54 -18.78
N LYS A 89 0.51 -3.55 -19.17
CA LYS A 89 1.00 -4.17 -20.40
C LYS A 89 0.94 -5.71 -20.35
N VAL A 90 1.27 -6.34 -19.22
CA VAL A 90 1.19 -7.80 -19.04
C VAL A 90 -0.27 -8.27 -19.20
N ILE A 91 -1.22 -7.57 -18.58
CA ILE A 91 -2.66 -7.87 -18.67
C ILE A 91 -3.20 -7.61 -20.07
N ALA A 92 -2.84 -6.48 -20.71
CA ALA A 92 -3.21 -6.20 -22.09
C ALA A 92 -2.66 -7.25 -23.09
N SER A 93 -1.48 -7.79 -22.81
CA SER A 93 -0.86 -8.89 -23.57
C SER A 93 -1.45 -10.27 -23.24
N LYS A 94 -2.40 -10.35 -22.30
CA LYS A 94 -3.02 -11.57 -21.76
C LYS A 94 -2.00 -12.58 -21.18
N ASN A 95 -0.83 -12.13 -20.75
CA ASN A 95 0.19 -12.99 -20.17
C ASN A 95 -0.07 -13.22 -18.67
N LEU A 96 -1.20 -13.86 -18.36
CA LEU A 96 -1.73 -13.93 -17.00
C LEU A 96 -0.78 -14.62 -16.00
N LYS A 97 0.05 -15.56 -16.48
CA LYS A 97 1.08 -16.26 -15.70
C LYS A 97 2.23 -15.38 -15.18
N THR A 98 2.36 -14.13 -15.63
CA THR A 98 3.37 -13.18 -15.10
C THR A 98 2.72 -11.94 -14.48
N VAL A 99 1.41 -11.98 -14.19
CA VAL A 99 0.70 -10.86 -13.54
C VAL A 99 1.20 -10.65 -12.12
N HIS A 100 1.45 -11.73 -11.37
CA HIS A 100 1.93 -11.66 -9.99
C HIS A 100 3.29 -10.96 -9.88
N GLU A 101 4.21 -11.17 -10.81
CA GLU A 101 5.53 -10.50 -10.80
C GLU A 101 5.38 -8.98 -10.85
N ALA A 102 4.53 -8.49 -11.77
CA ALA A 102 4.27 -7.06 -11.93
C ALA A 102 3.41 -6.49 -10.80
N ALA A 103 2.43 -7.24 -10.30
CA ALA A 103 1.59 -6.83 -9.17
C ALA A 103 2.40 -6.73 -7.86
N PHE A 104 3.26 -7.70 -7.57
CA PHE A 104 4.14 -7.67 -6.40
C PHE A 104 5.22 -6.59 -6.50
N LYS A 105 5.71 -6.29 -7.71
CA LYS A 105 6.59 -5.13 -7.97
C LYS A 105 5.90 -3.80 -7.61
N VAL A 106 4.63 -3.61 -7.95
CA VAL A 106 3.83 -2.44 -7.51
C VAL A 106 3.68 -2.45 -5.98
N ARG A 107 3.25 -3.58 -5.41
CA ARG A 107 3.04 -3.76 -3.97
C ARG A 107 4.27 -3.36 -3.15
N ASP A 108 5.42 -3.95 -3.43
CA ASP A 108 6.60 -3.79 -2.59
C ASP A 108 7.21 -2.37 -2.69
N LEU A 109 7.00 -1.66 -3.80
CA LEU A 109 7.29 -0.24 -3.89
C LEU A 109 6.32 0.59 -3.02
N VAL A 110 5.01 0.35 -3.11
CA VAL A 110 3.97 1.03 -2.30
C VAL A 110 4.22 0.83 -0.80
N ARG A 111 4.65 -0.36 -0.37
CA ARG A 111 5.01 -0.66 1.03
C ARG A 111 6.16 0.19 1.57
N THR A 112 7.00 0.80 0.73
CA THR A 112 8.05 1.73 1.19
C THR A 112 7.56 3.16 1.45
N LEU A 113 6.40 3.55 0.90
CA LEU A 113 5.90 4.92 1.01
C LEU A 113 5.65 5.42 2.44
N PRO A 114 5.10 4.63 3.40
CA PRO A 114 4.89 5.10 4.77
C PRO A 114 6.17 5.62 5.45
N ALA A 115 7.31 4.95 5.22
CA ALA A 115 8.60 5.36 5.77
C ALA A 115 9.21 6.61 5.08
N GLN A 116 8.70 6.96 3.90
CA GLN A 116 9.15 8.10 3.09
C GLN A 116 8.21 9.32 3.20
N SER A 117 7.13 9.20 3.98
CA SER A 117 6.01 10.14 3.98
C SER A 117 5.73 10.76 5.36
N SER A 118 6.75 10.83 6.21
CA SER A 118 6.68 11.37 7.58
C SER A 118 6.20 12.82 7.68
N GLY A 119 6.17 13.57 6.56
CA GLY A 119 5.57 14.91 6.45
C GLY A 119 4.06 14.94 6.20
N LEU A 120 3.38 13.79 6.04
CA LEU A 120 1.92 13.74 5.92
C LEU A 120 1.24 14.01 7.27
N ALA A 121 0.11 14.71 7.23
CA ALA A 121 -0.74 14.92 8.40
C ALA A 121 -1.23 13.56 8.98
N PRO A 122 -1.40 13.41 10.31
CA PRO A 122 -1.62 12.11 10.94
C PRO A 122 -2.74 11.26 10.34
N ASP A 123 -3.86 11.88 9.96
CA ASP A 123 -4.99 11.16 9.35
C ASP A 123 -4.72 10.73 7.90
N LYS A 124 -3.95 11.51 7.15
CA LYS A 124 -3.44 11.09 5.83
C LYS A 124 -2.46 9.93 5.97
N THR A 125 -1.62 9.91 7.00
CA THR A 125 -0.72 8.79 7.30
C THR A 125 -1.47 7.51 7.70
N LYS A 126 -2.58 7.63 8.45
CA LYS A 126 -3.50 6.50 8.71
C LYS A 126 -4.10 5.97 7.39
N THR A 127 -4.62 6.85 6.54
CA THR A 127 -5.19 6.47 5.25
C THR A 127 -4.15 5.81 4.35
N LEU A 128 -2.91 6.33 4.29
CA LEU A 128 -1.80 5.71 3.57
C LEU A 128 -1.55 4.26 4.06
N ALA A 129 -1.48 4.05 5.37
CA ALA A 129 -1.29 2.72 5.95
C ALA A 129 -2.46 1.75 5.67
N THR A 130 -3.68 2.25 5.51
CA THR A 130 -4.83 1.46 5.04
C THR A 130 -4.71 1.12 3.55
N GLN A 131 -4.43 2.11 2.69
CA GLN A 131 -4.35 1.87 1.25
C GLN A 131 -3.16 0.99 0.86
N VAL A 132 -2.04 1.02 1.59
CA VAL A 132 -0.94 0.06 1.43
C VAL A 132 -1.43 -1.39 1.62
N LYS A 133 -2.26 -1.65 2.64
CA LYS A 133 -2.87 -2.98 2.86
C LYS A 133 -3.87 -3.36 1.76
N ASN A 134 -4.60 -2.38 1.21
CA ASN A 134 -5.48 -2.62 0.07
C ASN A 134 -4.67 -3.02 -1.17
N VAL A 135 -3.51 -2.38 -1.41
CA VAL A 135 -2.55 -2.82 -2.45
C VAL A 135 -2.01 -4.22 -2.17
N ASP A 136 -1.63 -4.54 -0.91
CA ASP A 136 -1.19 -5.90 -0.54
C ASP A 136 -2.25 -6.96 -0.90
N GLN A 137 -3.53 -6.69 -0.58
CA GLN A 137 -4.66 -7.58 -0.89
C GLN A 137 -4.96 -7.68 -2.39
N LEU A 138 -4.99 -6.55 -3.11
CA LEU A 138 -5.26 -6.51 -4.54
C LEU A 138 -4.16 -7.17 -5.36
N ALA A 139 -2.91 -7.07 -4.92
CA ALA A 139 -1.80 -7.78 -5.53
C ALA A 139 -1.90 -9.31 -5.32
N GLY A 140 -2.39 -9.77 -4.16
CA GLY A 140 -2.72 -11.17 -3.94
C GLY A 140 -3.87 -11.68 -4.83
N LYS A 141 -4.93 -10.89 -5.00
CA LYS A 141 -6.03 -11.25 -5.92
C LYS A 141 -5.62 -11.26 -7.40
N LEU A 142 -4.66 -10.41 -7.78
CA LEU A 142 -4.06 -10.40 -9.11
C LEU A 142 -3.20 -11.65 -9.37
N ASP A 143 -2.55 -12.18 -8.35
CA ASP A 143 -1.86 -13.47 -8.37
C ASP A 143 -2.88 -14.62 -8.53
N GLU A 144 -3.84 -14.72 -7.60
CA GLU A 144 -4.93 -15.72 -7.61
C GLU A 144 -5.67 -15.79 -8.96
N SER A 145 -6.12 -14.64 -9.48
CA SER A 145 -6.88 -14.58 -10.74
C SER A 145 -6.00 -14.71 -12.00
N GLY A 146 -4.71 -14.35 -11.90
CA GLY A 146 -3.73 -14.57 -12.96
C GLY A 146 -3.40 -16.06 -13.15
N ASP A 147 -3.15 -16.76 -12.05
CA ASP A 147 -2.86 -18.20 -12.06
C ASP A 147 -4.09 -19.05 -12.41
N ALA A 148 -5.28 -18.63 -11.99
CA ALA A 148 -6.56 -19.20 -12.46
C ALA A 148 -6.87 -18.90 -13.95
N GLY A 149 -6.10 -18.02 -14.60
CA GLY A 149 -6.32 -17.61 -15.99
C GLY A 149 -7.58 -16.75 -16.21
N ASN A 150 -8.15 -16.18 -15.14
CA ASN A 150 -9.38 -15.39 -15.20
C ASN A 150 -9.10 -13.95 -15.62
N LEU A 151 -9.00 -13.72 -16.93
CA LEU A 151 -8.72 -12.40 -17.52
C LEU A 151 -9.65 -11.29 -17.00
N LYS A 152 -10.95 -11.56 -16.83
CA LYS A 152 -11.91 -10.54 -16.39
C LYS A 152 -11.66 -10.12 -14.94
N GLU A 153 -11.50 -11.10 -14.05
CA GLU A 153 -11.22 -10.83 -12.63
C GLU A 153 -9.82 -10.21 -12.45
N THR A 154 -8.86 -10.58 -13.29
CA THR A 154 -7.55 -9.90 -13.36
C THR A 154 -7.72 -8.42 -13.70
N GLN A 155 -8.58 -8.08 -14.67
CA GLN A 155 -8.89 -6.69 -15.06
C GLN A 155 -9.67 -5.94 -13.96
N ASP A 156 -10.66 -6.58 -13.33
CA ASP A 156 -11.42 -6.00 -12.22
C ASP A 156 -10.49 -5.67 -11.02
N ASN A 157 -9.57 -6.58 -10.69
CA ASN A 157 -8.58 -6.38 -9.62
C ASN A 157 -7.53 -5.31 -9.99
N GLN A 158 -7.11 -5.22 -11.26
CA GLN A 158 -6.21 -4.16 -11.74
C GLN A 158 -6.87 -2.77 -11.68
N ALA A 159 -8.17 -2.67 -11.97
CA ALA A 159 -8.91 -1.42 -11.84
C ALA A 159 -8.92 -0.95 -10.37
N GLY A 160 -9.29 -1.83 -9.44
CA GLY A 160 -9.25 -1.55 -8.00
C GLY A 160 -7.84 -1.18 -7.49
N LEU A 161 -6.78 -1.77 -8.06
CA LEU A 161 -5.40 -1.37 -7.78
C LEU A 161 -5.09 0.04 -8.29
N SER A 162 -5.58 0.42 -9.48
CA SER A 162 -5.45 1.79 -10.00
C SER A 162 -6.15 2.80 -9.10
N ASP A 163 -7.41 2.56 -8.73
CA ASP A 163 -8.19 3.43 -7.86
C ASP A 163 -7.54 3.60 -6.47
N THR A 164 -6.93 2.52 -5.96
CA THR A 164 -6.16 2.54 -4.70
C THR A 164 -4.89 3.39 -4.83
N LEU A 165 -4.17 3.29 -5.96
CA LEU A 165 -2.98 4.11 -6.23
C LEU A 165 -3.34 5.60 -6.38
N ASP A 166 -4.39 5.95 -7.11
CA ASP A 166 -4.83 7.35 -7.22
C ASP A 166 -5.34 7.88 -5.87
N THR A 167 -6.02 7.05 -5.07
CA THR A 167 -6.37 7.41 -3.68
C THR A 167 -5.13 7.66 -2.80
N ILE A 168 -4.03 6.91 -2.98
CA ILE A 168 -2.75 7.17 -2.31
C ILE A 168 -2.14 8.49 -2.79
N LYS A 169 -2.19 8.77 -4.10
CA LYS A 169 -1.64 9.97 -4.74
C LYS A 169 -2.23 11.26 -4.15
N ASP A 170 -3.54 11.29 -3.95
CA ASP A 170 -4.29 12.45 -3.41
C ASP A 170 -4.06 12.70 -1.90
N LEU A 171 -3.35 11.80 -1.22
CA LEU A 171 -2.85 12.07 0.14
C LEU A 171 -1.74 13.12 0.13
N TYR A 172 -0.97 13.23 -0.94
CA TYR A 172 0.17 14.15 -1.00
C TYR A 172 -0.30 15.56 -1.45
N PRO A 173 0.47 16.63 -1.14
CA PRO A 173 0.20 17.96 -1.68
C PRO A 173 0.16 17.96 -3.21
N SER A 174 -0.72 18.76 -3.81
CA SER A 174 -0.81 18.88 -5.27
C SER A 174 0.53 19.33 -5.88
N GLY A 175 0.93 18.70 -6.97
CA GLY A 175 2.22 18.93 -7.63
C GLY A 175 3.43 18.29 -6.95
N THR A 176 3.25 17.47 -5.89
CA THR A 176 4.32 16.61 -5.32
C THR A 176 4.79 15.58 -6.34
N PHE A 177 3.83 14.87 -6.97
CA PHE A 177 4.09 14.01 -8.11
C PHE A 177 3.77 14.79 -9.40
N LYS A 178 4.59 14.57 -10.43
CA LYS A 178 4.47 15.15 -11.78
C LYS A 178 4.71 14.08 -12.82
#